data_AF-A0A1A8LH55-F1
#
_entry.id   AF-A0A1A8LH55-F1
#
_cell.length_a   1.000
_cell.length_b   1.000
_cell.length_c   1.000
_cell.angle_alpha   90.00
_cell.angle_beta   90.00
_cell.angle_gamma   90.00
#
_symmetry.space_group_name_H-M   'P 1'
#
loop_
_entity.id
_entity.type
_entity.pdbx_description
1 polymer ?
#
loop_
_entity_poly.entity_id
_entity_poly.type
_entity_poly.pdbx_seq_one_letter_code
_entity_poly.pdbx_strand_id
1 'polypeptide(L)'
;MDVETFVLFRGGKRVTMNGSDMTVDKICRIFQVTGNSLYITDDMNTAIFPDPSGNFTTLSLQHRGHYEVHGDSEQVQSPPIHASATSRSNFPPRQFQRSVHIAEIVNDKLTAARTVVIRFLESDATVERMTVKVKEALGCVEEITLTDSQGNEIVDSEGTRSSSYWKQNSRKIYAIFEDDFVEFQNGRRQKTRRRSEETGILQEVLGKIDELKQATETLQNATEAINLLSDLAKVKSTTARQAEQLHLVMDAFCCHVCKSLMSKPMFSTCCQSLLGCQTCVEHWLLNTNYCLKCRAEDFEFKVHEVKGLSAVLAFLKEVHTE
;
A
#
# COMPACT_ATOMS: atom_id res chain seq x y z
N MET A 1 32.74 13.72 10.07
CA MET A 1 32.09 12.73 9.18
C MET A 1 32.99 11.53 9.17
N ASP A 2 32.49 10.38 9.63
CA ASP A 2 33.27 9.14 9.56
C ASP A 2 33.47 8.76 8.10
N VAL A 3 34.74 8.52 7.72
CA VAL A 3 35.08 8.09 6.37
C VAL A 3 34.60 6.66 6.20
N GLU A 4 33.80 6.39 5.17
CA GLU A 4 33.35 5.03 4.89
C GLU A 4 34.52 4.14 4.49
N THR A 5 34.66 2.99 5.15
CA THR A 5 35.75 2.02 4.92
C THR A 5 35.18 0.65 4.60
N PHE A 6 35.84 -0.10 3.71
CA PHE A 6 35.43 -1.41 3.20
C PHE A 6 36.61 -2.37 3.23
N VAL A 7 36.37 -3.65 3.49
CA VAL A 7 37.43 -4.67 3.57
C VAL A 7 37.38 -5.56 2.34
N LEU A 8 38.37 -5.43 1.45
CA LEU A 8 38.51 -6.26 0.25
C LEU A 8 39.50 -7.40 0.50
N PHE A 9 39.22 -8.58 -0.04
CA PHE A 9 40.12 -9.72 0.05
C PHE A 9 40.08 -10.62 -1.18
N ARG A 10 41.18 -11.33 -1.44
CA ARG A 10 41.26 -12.40 -2.45
C ARG A 10 42.34 -13.38 -2.04
N GLY A 11 41.99 -14.65 -1.92
CA GLY A 11 42.89 -15.66 -1.37
C GLY A 11 43.34 -15.28 0.05
N GLY A 12 44.65 -15.21 0.27
CA GLY A 12 45.23 -14.80 1.57
C GLY A 12 45.44 -13.29 1.74
N LYS A 13 45.20 -12.46 0.71
CA LYS A 13 45.43 -11.02 0.76
C LYS A 13 44.17 -10.28 1.21
N ARG A 14 44.30 -9.36 2.16
CA ARG A 14 43.20 -8.56 2.74
C ARG A 14 43.63 -7.10 2.92
N VAL A 15 42.79 -6.15 2.52
CA VAL A 15 43.05 -4.71 2.57
C VAL A 15 41.80 -3.98 3.01
N THR A 16 41.94 -2.94 3.84
CA THR A 16 40.85 -2.00 4.15
C THR A 16 41.03 -0.76 3.28
N MET A 17 39.99 -0.36 2.56
CA MET A 17 40.00 0.76 1.62
C MET A 17 38.90 1.76 1.96
N ASN A 18 39.14 3.03 1.72
CA ASN A 18 38.15 4.08 1.91
C ASN A 18 37.22 4.14 0.69
N GLY A 19 36.03 4.73 0.82
CA GLY A 19 35.08 4.89 -0.29
C GLY A 19 35.66 5.59 -1.52
N SER A 20 36.49 6.62 -1.33
CA SER A 20 37.17 7.32 -2.42
C SER A 20 38.25 6.48 -3.14
N ASP A 21 38.64 5.35 -2.55
CA ASP A 21 39.65 4.45 -3.09
C ASP A 21 39.05 3.23 -3.79
N MET A 22 37.72 3.08 -3.76
CA MET A 22 36.98 1.97 -4.37
C MET A 22 36.91 2.09 -5.90
N THR A 23 38.08 2.08 -6.56
CA THR A 23 38.22 2.17 -8.02
C THR A 23 38.80 0.90 -8.62
N VAL A 24 38.40 0.59 -9.85
CA VAL A 24 38.88 -0.57 -10.62
C VAL A 24 40.41 -0.56 -10.68
N ASP A 25 41.02 0.56 -11.04
CA ASP A 25 42.49 0.68 -11.14
C ASP A 25 43.22 0.31 -9.85
N LYS A 26 42.73 0.81 -8.70
CA LYS A 26 43.36 0.55 -7.41
C LYS A 26 43.20 -0.91 -7.02
N ILE A 27 41.99 -1.45 -7.17
CA ILE A 27 41.67 -2.83 -6.82
C ILE A 27 42.44 -3.81 -7.71
N CYS A 28 42.48 -3.58 -9.03
CA CYS A 28 43.27 -4.35 -9.98
C CYS A 28 44.74 -4.42 -9.61
N ARG A 29 45.37 -3.26 -9.31
CA ARG A 29 46.78 -3.20 -8.90
C ARG A 29 47.04 -3.94 -7.58
N ILE A 30 46.12 -3.84 -6.62
CA ILE A 30 46.26 -4.51 -5.32
C ILE A 30 46.12 -6.02 -5.49
N PHE A 31 45.14 -6.49 -6.25
CA PHE A 31 44.80 -7.91 -6.31
C PHE A 31 45.34 -8.64 -7.55
N GLN A 32 46.08 -7.94 -8.42
CA GLN A 32 46.68 -8.44 -9.67
C GLN A 32 45.65 -9.10 -10.59
N VAL A 33 44.54 -8.39 -10.80
CA VAL A 33 43.43 -8.83 -11.65
C VAL A 33 43.20 -7.85 -12.78
N THR A 34 42.69 -8.34 -13.91
CA THR A 34 42.38 -7.50 -15.06
C THR A 34 41.10 -6.71 -14.84
N GLY A 35 41.08 -5.43 -15.24
CA GLY A 35 39.93 -4.54 -15.06
C GLY A 35 38.64 -5.03 -15.74
N ASN A 36 38.77 -5.65 -16.92
CA ASN A 36 37.63 -6.10 -17.71
C ASN A 36 36.86 -7.29 -17.10
N SER A 37 37.47 -8.00 -16.14
CA SER A 37 36.86 -9.15 -15.45
C SER A 37 36.64 -8.87 -13.96
N LEU A 38 36.93 -7.65 -13.49
CA LEU A 38 36.85 -7.30 -12.07
C LEU A 38 35.39 -7.18 -11.63
N TYR A 39 35.06 -7.92 -10.59
CA TYR A 39 33.85 -7.72 -9.78
C TYR A 39 34.14 -8.11 -8.33
N ILE A 40 33.28 -7.66 -7.41
CA ILE A 40 33.38 -8.05 -6.00
C ILE A 40 32.11 -8.79 -5.57
N THR A 41 32.21 -9.66 -4.57
CA THR A 41 31.03 -10.33 -3.98
C THR A 41 30.91 -10.02 -2.50
N ASP A 42 29.68 -9.83 -2.03
CA ASP A 42 29.37 -9.70 -0.61
C ASP A 42 29.31 -11.07 0.10
N ASP A 43 28.90 -11.07 1.38
CA ASP A 43 28.73 -12.28 2.20
C ASP A 43 27.57 -13.18 1.75
N MET A 44 26.68 -12.65 0.90
CA MET A 44 25.57 -13.37 0.26
C MET A 44 25.94 -13.89 -1.14
N ASN A 45 27.21 -13.76 -1.56
CA ASN A 45 27.68 -14.07 -2.92
C ASN A 45 26.99 -13.25 -4.03
N THR A 46 26.44 -12.09 -3.71
CA THR A 46 25.90 -11.17 -4.71
C THR A 46 27.05 -10.50 -5.44
N ALA A 47 27.11 -10.68 -6.77
CA ALA A 47 28.11 -10.01 -7.60
C ALA A 47 27.80 -8.52 -7.75
N ILE A 48 28.77 -7.68 -7.44
CA ILE A 48 28.74 -6.22 -7.54
C ILE A 48 29.78 -5.84 -8.59
N PHE A 49 29.32 -5.14 -9.62
CA PHE A 49 30.15 -4.71 -10.73
C PHE A 49 30.47 -3.22 -10.59
N PRO A 50 31.64 -2.76 -11.08
CA PRO A 50 31.96 -1.35 -11.14
C PRO A 50 31.05 -0.62 -12.12
N ASP A 51 30.86 0.67 -11.91
CA ASP A 51 30.18 1.55 -12.84
C ASP A 51 31.02 1.79 -14.13
N PRO A 52 30.43 2.36 -15.19
CA PRO A 52 31.17 2.66 -16.43
C PRO A 52 32.32 3.66 -16.24
N SER A 53 32.38 4.39 -15.12
CA SER A 53 33.46 5.32 -14.77
C SER A 53 34.61 4.62 -14.02
N GLY A 54 34.51 3.30 -13.79
CA GLY A 54 35.54 2.51 -13.12
C GLY A 54 35.49 2.60 -11.59
N ASN A 55 34.36 2.96 -10.99
CA ASN A 55 34.20 3.07 -9.54
C ASN A 55 33.16 2.07 -9.02
N PHE A 56 33.33 1.62 -7.77
CA PHE A 56 32.30 0.90 -7.05
C PHE A 56 31.49 1.88 -6.21
N THR A 57 30.19 1.97 -6.51
CA THR A 57 29.26 2.85 -5.79
C THR A 57 29.15 2.43 -4.33
N THR A 58 29.53 3.32 -3.41
CA THR A 58 29.47 3.03 -1.96
C THR A 58 28.03 2.93 -1.43
N LEU A 59 27.04 3.49 -2.13
CA LEU A 59 25.61 3.36 -1.78
C LEU A 59 25.13 1.90 -1.75
N SER A 60 25.78 1.03 -2.52
CA SER A 60 25.47 -0.41 -2.57
C SER A 60 26.34 -1.23 -1.61
N LEU A 61 27.21 -0.58 -0.85
CA LEU A 61 28.15 -1.21 0.06
C LEU A 61 27.79 -0.88 1.51
N GLN A 62 28.05 -1.83 2.39
CA GLN A 62 27.86 -1.65 3.83
C GLN A 62 29.15 -1.12 4.43
N HIS A 63 29.05 -0.11 5.29
CA HIS A 63 30.19 0.39 6.05
C HIS A 63 30.86 -0.75 6.84
N ARG A 64 32.17 -0.93 6.66
CA ARG A 64 33.00 -2.03 7.18
C ARG A 64 32.60 -3.42 6.67
N GLY A 65 31.85 -3.49 5.55
CA GLY A 65 31.53 -4.73 4.85
C GLY A 65 32.79 -5.44 4.31
N HIS A 66 32.67 -6.76 4.15
CA HIS A 66 33.73 -7.63 3.65
C HIS A 66 33.40 -8.13 2.24
N TYR A 67 34.28 -7.85 1.28
CA TYR A 67 34.06 -8.12 -0.13
C TYR A 67 35.19 -8.97 -0.72
N GLU A 68 34.84 -10.06 -1.39
CA GLU A 68 35.79 -10.89 -2.11
C GLU A 68 36.01 -10.36 -3.52
N VAL A 69 37.27 -10.24 -3.95
CA VAL A 69 37.66 -9.68 -5.25
C VAL A 69 37.87 -10.80 -6.28
N HIS A 70 37.08 -10.74 -7.34
CA HIS A 70 37.11 -11.69 -8.45
C HIS A 70 37.64 -11.04 -9.73
N GLY A 71 38.10 -11.87 -10.65
CA GLY A 71 38.65 -11.43 -11.93
C GLY A 71 39.82 -12.31 -12.37
N ASP A 72 40.06 -12.34 -13.67
CA ASP A 72 41.17 -13.04 -14.29
C ASP A 72 42.47 -12.42 -13.82
N SER A 73 43.41 -13.27 -13.37
CA SER A 73 44.75 -12.81 -13.04
C SER A 73 45.41 -12.20 -14.27
N GLU A 74 46.16 -11.11 -14.10
CA GLU A 74 47.01 -10.60 -15.17
C GLU A 74 48.04 -11.68 -15.55
N GLN A 75 47.80 -12.36 -16.68
CA GLN A 75 48.78 -13.27 -17.25
C GLN A 75 49.94 -12.43 -17.77
N VAL A 76 51.08 -12.49 -17.09
CA VAL A 76 52.36 -12.08 -17.66
C VAL A 76 52.59 -12.99 -18.86
N GLN A 77 52.43 -12.44 -20.07
CA GLN A 77 52.65 -13.15 -21.33
C GLN A 77 54.08 -13.71 -21.38
N SER A 78 54.22 -15.03 -21.36
CA SER A 78 55.35 -15.72 -21.99
C SER A 78 54.93 -16.15 -23.40
N PRO A 79 55.84 -16.11 -24.41
CA PRO A 79 55.48 -16.18 -25.82
C PRO A 79 54.90 -17.54 -26.25
N PRO A 80 54.14 -17.60 -27.37
CA PRO A 80 53.29 -18.73 -27.69
C PRO A 80 54.10 -19.89 -28.28
N ILE A 81 53.89 -21.11 -27.75
CA ILE A 81 54.34 -22.34 -28.39
C ILE A 81 53.10 -23.17 -28.73
N HIS A 82 52.82 -23.26 -30.03
CA HIS A 82 52.00 -24.31 -30.62
C HIS A 82 52.61 -25.68 -30.32
N ALA A 83 51.82 -26.63 -29.78
CA ALA A 83 51.84 -28.03 -30.21
C ALA A 83 50.80 -28.86 -29.45
N SER A 84 50.02 -29.60 -30.23
CA SER A 84 49.24 -30.75 -29.81
C SER A 84 50.15 -31.85 -29.27
N ALA A 85 49.90 -32.36 -28.05
CA ALA A 85 50.24 -33.74 -27.68
C ALA A 85 49.61 -34.12 -26.34
N THR A 86 48.86 -35.21 -26.38
CA THR A 86 48.55 -36.11 -25.27
C THR A 86 49.77 -36.30 -24.36
N SER A 87 49.70 -35.78 -23.13
CA SER A 87 50.62 -36.19 -22.06
C SER A 87 49.82 -36.53 -20.80
N ARG A 88 49.82 -37.81 -20.45
CA ARG A 88 49.54 -38.26 -19.08
C ARG A 88 50.65 -37.70 -18.21
N SER A 89 50.41 -36.53 -17.66
CA SER A 89 51.31 -35.90 -16.72
C SER A 89 51.02 -36.45 -15.33
N ASN A 90 52.02 -37.13 -14.76
CA ASN A 90 52.09 -37.46 -13.33
C ASN A 90 52.32 -36.15 -12.53
N PHE A 91 51.38 -35.21 -12.61
CA PHE A 91 51.31 -34.16 -11.59
C PHE A 91 50.82 -34.83 -10.30
N PRO A 92 51.44 -34.53 -9.15
CA PRO A 92 50.86 -34.94 -7.87
C PRO A 92 49.41 -34.45 -7.85
N PRO A 93 48.45 -35.31 -7.44
CA PRO A 93 47.04 -34.94 -7.46
C PRO A 93 46.87 -33.65 -6.68
N ARG A 94 46.28 -32.64 -7.33
CA ARG A 94 46.13 -31.31 -6.73
C ARG A 94 45.32 -31.46 -5.45
N GLN A 95 45.90 -30.99 -4.35
CA GLN A 95 45.29 -31.04 -3.03
C GLN A 95 44.84 -29.65 -2.60
N PHE A 96 43.78 -29.59 -1.80
CA PHE A 96 43.38 -28.38 -1.10
C PHE A 96 42.97 -28.72 0.33
N GLN A 97 42.95 -27.70 1.19
CA GLN A 97 42.46 -27.83 2.55
C GLN A 97 41.17 -27.04 2.70
N ARG A 98 40.22 -27.57 3.46
CA ARG A 98 39.00 -26.87 3.79
C ARG A 98 38.67 -26.98 5.26
N SER A 99 38.27 -25.85 5.84
CA SER A 99 37.69 -25.79 7.19
C SER A 99 36.21 -26.12 7.10
N VAL A 100 35.77 -27.13 7.84
CA VAL A 100 34.36 -27.47 8.04
C VAL A 100 34.02 -27.25 9.50
N HIS A 101 32.96 -26.50 9.75
CA HIS A 101 32.52 -26.15 11.09
C HIS A 101 31.52 -27.18 11.59
N ILE A 102 31.76 -27.77 12.75
CA ILE A 102 30.80 -28.63 13.43
C ILE A 102 29.79 -27.72 14.09
N ALA A 103 28.55 -27.83 13.65
CA ALA A 103 27.48 -26.94 14.06
C ALA A 103 26.89 -27.38 15.40
N GLU A 104 26.63 -26.40 16.25
CA GLU A 104 25.64 -26.46 17.32
C GLU A 104 24.53 -25.46 17.01
N ILE A 105 23.29 -25.86 17.29
CA ILE A 105 22.12 -25.01 17.10
C ILE A 105 21.89 -24.20 18.37
N VAL A 106 22.15 -22.90 18.31
CA VAL A 106 21.94 -21.97 19.43
C VAL A 106 20.99 -20.88 18.96
N ASN A 107 19.85 -20.74 19.63
CA ASN A 107 18.81 -19.74 19.29
C ASN A 107 18.37 -19.80 17.81
N ASP A 108 18.06 -20.99 17.30
CA ASP A 108 17.70 -21.25 15.89
C ASP A 108 18.79 -20.83 14.87
N LYS A 109 20.06 -20.72 15.27
CA LYS A 109 21.17 -20.38 14.38
C LYS A 109 22.30 -21.39 14.50
N LEU A 110 22.93 -21.68 13.36
CA LEU A 110 24.14 -22.50 13.32
C LEU A 110 25.32 -21.72 13.89
N THR A 111 25.94 -22.30 14.90
CA THR A 111 27.15 -21.78 15.53
C THR A 111 28.24 -22.84 15.42
N ALA A 112 29.49 -22.42 15.19
CA ALA A 112 30.60 -23.36 15.06
C ALA A 112 31.11 -23.76 16.45
N ALA A 113 30.74 -24.94 16.92
CA ALA A 113 31.24 -25.51 18.18
C ALA A 113 32.69 -25.96 18.05
N ARG A 114 33.02 -26.59 16.92
CA ARG A 114 34.37 -27.04 16.57
C ARG A 114 34.64 -26.77 15.10
N THR A 115 35.91 -26.71 14.69
CA THR A 115 36.29 -26.66 13.28
C THR A 115 37.28 -27.77 12.98
N VAL A 116 37.03 -28.53 11.92
CA VAL A 116 37.96 -29.53 11.40
C VAL A 116 38.56 -29.03 10.08
N VAL A 117 39.88 -29.16 9.94
CA VAL A 117 40.57 -28.82 8.69
C VAL A 117 40.88 -30.11 7.96
N ILE A 118 40.25 -30.29 6.81
CA ILE A 118 40.31 -31.54 6.07
C ILE A 118 41.05 -31.31 4.77
N ARG A 119 41.89 -32.29 4.41
CA ARG A 119 42.67 -32.28 3.17
C ARG A 119 41.98 -33.14 2.11
N PHE A 120 41.77 -32.54 0.95
CA PHE A 120 41.06 -33.15 -0.18
C PHE A 120 41.95 -33.21 -1.40
N LEU A 121 41.79 -34.26 -2.19
CA LEU A 121 42.21 -34.26 -3.58
C LEU A 121 41.12 -33.56 -4.40
N GLU A 122 41.48 -32.88 -5.47
CA GLU A 122 40.48 -32.30 -6.38
C GLU A 122 39.52 -33.35 -6.96
N SER A 123 39.96 -34.61 -7.10
CA SER A 123 39.12 -35.74 -7.50
C SER A 123 38.07 -36.15 -6.47
N ASP A 124 38.24 -35.76 -5.21
CA ASP A 124 37.34 -36.08 -4.10
C ASP A 124 36.27 -35.00 -3.90
N ALA A 125 36.15 -34.05 -4.83
CA ALA A 125 35.34 -32.85 -4.67
C ALA A 125 33.82 -33.10 -4.83
N THR A 126 33.29 -34.20 -4.27
CA THR A 126 31.86 -34.51 -4.22
C THR A 126 31.34 -34.37 -2.79
N VAL A 127 30.02 -34.17 -2.63
CA VAL A 127 29.41 -34.04 -1.29
C VAL A 127 29.64 -35.32 -0.48
N GLU A 128 29.41 -36.48 -1.08
CA GLU A 128 29.60 -37.79 -0.42
C GLU A 128 31.02 -37.96 0.13
N ARG A 129 32.04 -37.68 -0.70
CA ARG A 129 33.45 -37.81 -0.29
C ARG A 129 33.86 -36.78 0.75
N MET A 130 33.30 -35.56 0.65
CA MET A 130 33.48 -34.52 1.64
C MET A 130 32.94 -34.98 3.00
N THR A 131 31.71 -35.47 3.03
CA THR A 131 31.03 -35.97 4.23
C THR A 131 31.81 -37.11 4.88
N VAL A 132 32.25 -38.11 4.10
CA VAL A 132 33.04 -39.24 4.62
C VAL A 132 34.31 -38.76 5.30
N LYS A 133 35.07 -37.84 4.69
CA LYS A 133 36.29 -37.31 5.29
C LYS A 133 36.05 -36.45 6.52
N VAL A 134 34.90 -35.78 6.61
CA VAL A 134 34.49 -35.07 7.83
C VAL A 134 34.22 -36.06 8.95
N LYS A 135 33.49 -37.15 8.69
CA LYS A 135 33.27 -38.23 9.66
C LYS A 135 34.58 -38.88 10.12
N GLU A 136 35.47 -39.18 9.18
CA GLU A 136 36.80 -39.72 9.48
C GLU A 136 37.62 -38.76 10.37
N ALA A 137 37.60 -37.46 10.08
CA ALA A 137 38.30 -36.45 10.88
C ALA A 137 37.69 -36.25 12.28
N LEU A 138 36.39 -36.51 12.43
CA LEU A 138 35.70 -36.48 13.72
C LEU A 138 35.87 -37.76 14.53
N GLY A 139 36.18 -38.88 13.87
CA GLY A 139 36.17 -40.20 14.49
C GLY A 139 34.75 -40.64 14.91
N CYS A 140 33.72 -40.14 14.23
CA CYS A 140 32.32 -40.43 14.54
C CYS A 140 31.70 -41.37 13.48
N VAL A 141 30.79 -42.23 13.93
CA VAL A 141 30.01 -43.13 13.06
C VAL A 141 28.64 -42.52 12.73
N GLU A 142 28.24 -41.50 13.47
CA GLU A 142 26.96 -40.80 13.31
C GLU A 142 26.82 -40.17 11.92
N GLU A 143 25.58 -40.15 11.43
CA GLU A 143 25.23 -39.49 10.18
C GLU A 143 25.31 -37.97 10.34
N ILE A 144 25.91 -37.32 9.35
CA ILE A 144 26.07 -35.86 9.33
C ILE A 144 25.62 -35.32 7.98
N THR A 145 24.95 -34.18 8.02
CA THR A 145 24.55 -33.42 6.84
C THR A 145 25.48 -32.23 6.67
N LEU A 146 25.98 -32.01 5.45
CA LEU A 146 26.73 -30.79 5.13
C LEU A 146 25.76 -29.69 4.72
N THR A 147 25.91 -28.51 5.29
CA THR A 147 25.06 -27.35 5.03
C THR A 147 25.85 -26.08 4.76
N ASP A 148 25.20 -25.12 4.10
CA ASP A 148 25.71 -23.77 3.92
C ASP A 148 25.64 -22.93 5.22
N SER A 149 26.03 -21.65 5.14
CA SER A 149 25.96 -20.73 6.29
C SER A 149 24.54 -20.47 6.81
N GLN A 150 23.53 -20.76 6.01
CA GLN A 150 22.12 -20.61 6.35
C GLN A 150 21.51 -21.94 6.82
N GLY A 151 22.25 -23.04 6.86
CA GLY A 151 21.74 -24.35 7.26
C GLY A 151 20.86 -25.02 6.21
N ASN A 152 21.05 -24.69 4.93
CA ASN A 152 20.48 -25.46 3.84
C ASN A 152 21.44 -26.60 3.47
N GLU A 153 20.90 -27.77 3.19
CA GLU A 153 21.67 -28.93 2.73
C GLU A 153 22.45 -28.62 1.45
N ILE A 154 23.72 -29.00 1.45
CA ILE A 154 24.55 -28.98 0.25
C ILE A 154 24.31 -30.31 -0.47
N VAL A 155 23.44 -30.28 -1.49
CA VAL A 155 23.08 -31.46 -2.28
C VAL A 155 24.14 -31.75 -3.34
N ASP A 156 24.37 -33.04 -3.63
CA ASP A 156 25.27 -33.45 -4.70
C ASP A 156 24.70 -33.11 -6.07
N SER A 157 25.43 -32.32 -6.84
CA SER A 157 25.04 -31.78 -8.14
C SER A 157 26.28 -31.49 -8.97
N GLU A 158 26.12 -31.20 -10.27
CA GLU A 158 27.26 -30.82 -11.12
C GLU A 158 28.06 -29.63 -10.55
N GLY A 159 27.37 -28.64 -9.95
CA GLY A 159 28.00 -27.48 -9.32
C GLY A 159 28.76 -27.80 -8.03
N THR A 160 28.34 -28.81 -7.26
CA THR A 160 28.98 -29.21 -5.99
C THR A 160 29.99 -30.34 -6.17
N ARG A 161 30.13 -30.90 -7.38
CA ARG A 161 31.16 -31.90 -7.74
C ARG A 161 32.50 -31.30 -8.19
N SER A 162 32.57 -29.98 -8.29
CA SER A 162 33.79 -29.26 -8.68
C SER A 162 34.60 -28.81 -7.46
N SER A 163 35.92 -28.98 -7.51
CA SER A 163 36.81 -28.46 -6.46
C SER A 163 36.73 -26.93 -6.28
N SER A 164 36.29 -26.19 -7.31
CA SER A 164 36.07 -24.75 -7.22
C SER A 164 35.01 -24.37 -6.19
N TYR A 165 33.94 -25.15 -6.07
CA TYR A 165 32.88 -24.94 -5.08
C TYR A 165 33.43 -25.00 -3.66
N TRP A 166 34.22 -26.04 -3.37
CA TRP A 166 34.73 -26.33 -2.04
C TRP A 166 35.91 -25.44 -1.64
N LYS A 167 36.69 -24.93 -2.61
CA LYS A 167 37.84 -24.04 -2.34
C LYS A 167 37.44 -22.60 -2.02
N GLN A 168 36.18 -22.22 -2.23
CA GLN A 168 35.72 -20.86 -2.01
C GLN A 168 35.77 -20.52 -0.51
N ASN A 169 36.69 -19.62 -0.11
CA ASN A 169 36.96 -19.33 1.30
C ASN A 169 35.81 -18.59 2.00
N SER A 170 35.07 -17.77 1.26
CA SER A 170 33.89 -17.04 1.75
C SER A 170 32.72 -17.98 2.10
N ARG A 171 32.61 -19.13 1.44
CA ARG A 171 31.51 -20.08 1.63
C ARG A 171 31.69 -20.91 2.90
N LYS A 172 31.10 -20.52 4.02
CA LYS A 172 31.12 -21.34 5.23
C LYS A 172 30.38 -22.66 5.02
N ILE A 173 30.98 -23.75 5.48
CA ILE A 173 30.42 -25.10 5.40
C ILE A 173 30.27 -25.60 6.82
N TYR A 174 29.07 -26.04 7.16
CA TYR A 174 28.75 -26.63 8.44
C TYR A 174 28.47 -28.11 8.28
N ALA A 175 28.91 -28.92 9.24
CA ALA A 175 28.48 -30.29 9.43
C ALA A 175 27.55 -30.31 10.64
N ILE A 176 26.32 -30.80 10.44
CA ILE A 176 25.28 -30.93 11.47
C ILE A 176 24.99 -32.42 11.60
N PHE A 177 24.78 -32.93 12.81
CA PHE A 177 24.30 -34.30 13.00
C PHE A 177 22.87 -34.43 12.46
N GLU A 178 22.52 -35.59 11.92
CA GLU A 178 21.23 -35.77 11.23
C GLU A 178 20.03 -35.48 12.15
N ASP A 179 20.09 -35.89 13.42
CA ASP A 179 19.03 -35.63 14.41
C ASP A 179 18.81 -34.12 14.63
N ASP A 180 19.90 -33.38 14.82
CA ASP A 180 19.90 -31.92 14.97
C ASP A 180 19.43 -31.23 13.69
N PHE A 181 19.79 -31.75 12.52
CA PHE A 181 19.42 -31.20 11.22
C PHE A 181 17.91 -31.30 10.98
N VAL A 182 17.31 -32.45 11.28
CA VAL A 182 15.87 -32.67 11.17
C VAL A 182 15.11 -31.72 12.12
N GLU A 183 15.57 -31.58 13.36
CA GLU A 183 14.97 -30.64 14.33
C GLU A 183 15.06 -29.19 13.84
N PHE A 184 16.22 -28.77 13.36
CA PHE A 184 16.46 -27.44 12.80
C PHE A 184 15.53 -27.11 11.62
N GLN A 185 15.35 -28.05 10.69
CA GLN A 185 14.45 -27.88 9.55
C GLN A 185 12.98 -27.78 9.98
N ASN A 186 12.56 -28.61 10.93
CA ASN A 186 11.19 -28.61 11.42
C ASN A 186 10.85 -27.31 12.16
N GLY A 187 11.77 -26.79 12.97
CA GLY A 187 11.63 -25.49 13.63
C GLY A 187 11.44 -24.34 12.64
N ARG A 188 12.22 -24.31 11.55
CA ARG A 188 12.05 -23.32 10.46
C ARG A 188 10.69 -23.41 9.79
N ARG A 189 10.23 -24.61 9.45
CA ARG A 189 8.91 -24.82 8.83
C ARG A 189 7.79 -24.35 9.74
N GLN A 190 7.88 -24.61 11.04
CA GLN A 190 6.90 -24.16 12.02
C GLN A 190 6.88 -22.63 12.18
N LYS A 191 8.05 -21.98 12.18
CA LYS A 191 8.18 -20.52 12.26
C LYS A 191 7.58 -19.81 11.04
N THR A 192 7.82 -20.36 9.84
CA THR A 192 7.20 -19.86 8.60
C THR A 192 5.68 -20.01 8.62
N ARG A 193 5.17 -21.14 9.14
CA ARG A 193 3.72 -21.35 9.33
C ARG A 193 3.10 -20.30 10.25
N ARG A 194 3.67 -20.08 11.43
CA ARG A 194 3.17 -19.07 12.39
C ARG A 194 3.16 -17.67 11.79
N ARG A 195 4.22 -17.31 11.05
CA ARG A 195 4.30 -15.99 10.39
C ARG A 195 3.23 -15.82 9.31
N SER A 196 2.92 -16.88 8.56
CA SER A 196 1.83 -16.89 7.57
C SER A 196 0.45 -16.72 8.23
N GLU A 197 0.21 -17.38 9.37
CA GLU A 197 -1.04 -17.24 10.14
C GLU A 197 -1.19 -15.82 10.69
N GLU A 198 -0.11 -15.24 11.22
CA GLU A 198 -0.10 -13.85 11.72
C GLU A 198 -0.39 -12.83 10.62
N THR A 199 0.17 -13.00 9.42
CA THR A 199 -0.20 -12.17 8.26
C THR A 199 -1.65 -12.37 7.83
N GLY A 200 -2.20 -13.58 7.97
CA GLY A 200 -3.61 -13.85 7.69
C GLY A 200 -4.55 -13.10 8.64
N ILE A 201 -4.24 -13.11 9.94
CA ILE A 201 -5.01 -12.38 10.96
C ILE A 201 -4.94 -10.87 10.71
N LEU A 202 -3.76 -10.34 10.38
CA LEU A 202 -3.59 -8.91 10.08
C LEU A 202 -4.43 -8.50 8.86
N GLN A 203 -4.45 -9.33 7.81
CA GLN A 203 -5.27 -9.10 6.61
C GLN A 203 -6.77 -9.09 6.94
N GLU A 204 -7.22 -10.00 7.82
CA GLU A 204 -8.63 -10.05 8.26
C GLU A 204 -9.03 -8.81 9.06
N VAL A 205 -8.15 -8.35 9.96
CA VAL A 205 -8.38 -7.13 10.74
C VAL A 205 -8.46 -5.90 9.84
N LEU A 206 -7.57 -5.78 8.85
CA LEU A 206 -7.62 -4.69 7.86
C LEU A 206 -8.92 -4.71 7.05
N GLY A 207 -9.39 -5.90 6.65
CA GLY A 207 -10.69 -6.06 5.99
C GLY A 207 -11.86 -5.55 6.83
N LYS A 208 -11.90 -5.91 8.12
CA LYS A 208 -12.94 -5.44 9.05
C LYS A 208 -12.91 -3.91 9.27
N ILE A 209 -11.73 -3.30 9.24
CA ILE A 209 -11.60 -1.84 9.34
C ILE A 209 -12.18 -1.15 8.10
N ASP A 210 -11.92 -1.67 6.90
CA ASP A 210 -12.49 -1.12 5.67
C ASP A 210 -14.02 -1.27 5.62
N GLU A 211 -14.56 -2.40 6.08
CA GLU A 211 -16.02 -2.59 6.20
C GLU A 211 -16.64 -1.55 7.16
N LEU A 212 -16.02 -1.32 8.32
CA LEU A 212 -16.46 -0.31 9.29
C LEU A 212 -16.42 1.10 8.70
N LYS A 213 -15.38 1.42 7.92
CA LYS A 213 -15.25 2.71 7.25
C LYS A 213 -16.39 2.92 6.24
N GLN A 214 -16.67 1.94 5.40
CA GLN A 214 -17.77 2.02 4.43
C GLN A 214 -19.14 2.18 5.10
N ALA A 215 -19.38 1.45 6.21
CA ALA A 215 -20.61 1.58 7.00
C ALA A 215 -20.75 2.99 7.61
N THR A 216 -19.64 3.59 8.04
CA THR A 216 -19.63 4.95 8.60
C THR A 216 -19.95 6.00 7.53
N GLU A 217 -19.36 5.87 6.34
CA GLU A 217 -19.61 6.77 5.21
C GLU A 217 -21.08 6.69 4.74
N THR A 218 -21.67 5.49 4.69
CA THR A 218 -23.09 5.33 4.35
C THR A 218 -24.03 5.96 5.38
N LEU A 219 -23.72 5.84 6.68
CA LEU A 219 -24.49 6.50 7.74
C LEU A 219 -24.40 8.03 7.67
N GLN A 220 -23.23 8.57 7.35
CA GLN A 220 -23.05 10.02 7.19
C GLN A 220 -23.87 10.55 6.01
N ASN A 221 -23.81 9.86 4.85
CA ASN A 221 -24.62 10.19 3.68
C ASN A 221 -26.13 10.10 3.97
N ALA A 222 -26.57 9.10 4.75
CA ALA A 222 -27.96 8.97 5.16
C ALA A 222 -28.39 10.14 6.07
N THR A 223 -27.51 10.59 6.95
CA THR A 223 -27.76 11.75 7.84
C THR A 223 -27.91 13.05 7.04
N GLU A 224 -27.05 13.26 6.04
CA GLU A 224 -27.15 14.42 5.14
C GLU A 224 -28.46 14.42 4.33
N ALA A 225 -28.87 13.27 3.80
CA ALA A 225 -30.14 13.12 3.09
C ALA A 225 -31.35 13.41 4.00
N ILE A 226 -31.34 12.94 5.25
CA ILE A 226 -32.40 13.23 6.24
C ILE A 226 -32.48 14.74 6.52
N ASN A 227 -31.34 15.41 6.68
CA ASN A 227 -31.31 16.85 6.93
C ASN A 227 -31.88 17.65 5.76
N LEU A 228 -31.49 17.31 4.52
CA LEU A 228 -32.05 17.92 3.31
C LEU A 228 -33.57 17.73 3.22
N LEU A 229 -34.06 16.52 3.49
CA LEU A 229 -35.50 16.23 3.50
C LEU A 229 -36.22 17.01 4.61
N SER A 230 -35.61 17.16 5.79
CA SER A 230 -36.15 17.96 6.89
C SER A 230 -36.29 19.43 6.51
N ASP A 231 -35.28 20.01 5.87
CA ASP A 231 -35.31 21.41 5.45
C ASP A 231 -36.30 21.65 4.32
N LEU A 232 -36.40 20.74 3.35
CA LEU A 232 -37.45 20.78 2.32
C LEU A 232 -38.85 20.67 2.92
N ALA A 233 -39.05 19.81 3.93
CA ALA A 233 -40.33 19.69 4.63
C ALA A 233 -40.68 20.97 5.40
N LYS A 234 -39.71 21.62 6.06
CA LYS A 234 -39.91 22.91 6.73
C LYS A 234 -40.33 23.99 5.74
N VAL A 235 -39.62 24.14 4.61
CA VAL A 235 -39.97 25.11 3.56
C VAL A 235 -41.38 24.86 3.05
N LYS A 236 -41.71 23.61 2.68
CA LYS A 236 -43.04 23.24 2.19
C LYS A 236 -44.15 23.53 3.20
N SER A 237 -43.92 23.26 4.48
CA SER A 237 -44.90 23.56 5.55
C SER A 237 -45.12 25.06 5.74
N THR A 238 -44.06 25.87 5.57
CA THR A 238 -44.12 27.34 5.72
C THR A 238 -44.87 27.96 4.54
N THR A 239 -44.59 27.51 3.32
CA THR A 239 -45.29 27.95 2.11
C THR A 239 -46.76 27.51 2.10
N ALA A 240 -47.07 26.28 2.53
CA ALA A 240 -48.45 25.81 2.62
C ALA A 240 -49.28 26.63 3.63
N ARG A 241 -48.69 26.95 4.79
CA ARG A 241 -49.35 27.79 5.80
C ARG A 241 -49.56 29.24 5.33
N GLN A 242 -48.63 29.77 4.52
CA GLN A 242 -48.78 31.07 3.86
C GLN A 242 -49.88 31.07 2.78
N ALA A 243 -49.98 29.99 1.99
CA ALA A 243 -51.03 29.85 0.98
C ALA A 243 -52.44 29.74 1.61
N GLU A 244 -52.59 29.00 2.71
CA GLU A 244 -53.87 28.88 3.42
C GLU A 244 -54.32 30.22 4.04
N GLN A 245 -53.38 30.99 4.62
CA GLN A 245 -53.65 32.33 5.14
C GLN A 245 -54.01 33.32 4.03
N LEU A 246 -53.36 33.21 2.87
CA LEU A 246 -53.65 34.05 1.71
C LEU A 246 -55.07 33.79 1.17
N HIS A 247 -55.50 32.53 1.05
CA HIS A 247 -56.86 32.20 0.61
C HIS A 247 -57.95 32.83 1.50
N LEU A 248 -57.77 32.82 2.82
CA LEU A 248 -58.69 33.48 3.75
C LEU A 248 -58.79 35.00 3.53
N VAL A 249 -57.64 35.64 3.22
CA VAL A 249 -57.61 37.08 2.90
C VAL A 249 -58.28 37.33 1.56
N MET A 250 -58.03 36.50 0.54
CA MET A 250 -58.62 36.65 -0.78
C MET A 250 -60.15 36.53 -0.76
N ASP A 251 -60.68 35.56 0.00
CA ASP A 251 -62.12 35.36 0.16
C ASP A 251 -62.83 36.60 0.72
N ALA A 252 -62.17 37.37 1.60
CA ALA A 252 -62.72 38.61 2.14
C ALA A 252 -62.92 39.71 1.07
N PHE A 253 -62.17 39.65 -0.04
CA PHE A 253 -62.26 40.56 -1.18
C PHE A 253 -62.99 39.96 -2.38
N CYS A 254 -63.63 38.79 -2.22
CA CYS A 254 -64.42 38.15 -3.27
C CYS A 254 -65.89 38.61 -3.25
N CYS A 255 -66.41 38.87 -4.44
CA CYS A 255 -67.78 39.29 -4.63
C CYS A 255 -68.76 38.19 -4.24
N HIS A 256 -69.77 38.51 -3.43
CA HIS A 256 -70.77 37.53 -3.00
C HIS A 256 -71.62 36.99 -4.16
N VAL A 257 -71.69 37.72 -5.28
CA VAL A 257 -72.47 37.36 -6.48
C VAL A 257 -71.61 36.57 -7.46
N CYS A 258 -70.57 37.18 -8.05
CA CYS A 258 -69.77 36.51 -9.09
C CYS A 258 -68.64 35.62 -8.53
N LYS A 259 -68.40 35.64 -7.22
CA LYS A 259 -67.34 34.87 -6.52
C LYS A 259 -65.91 35.21 -6.95
N SER A 260 -65.71 36.19 -7.82
CA SER A 260 -64.39 36.71 -8.21
C SER A 260 -63.96 37.90 -7.35
N LEU A 261 -62.67 38.22 -7.34
CA LEU A 261 -62.13 39.43 -6.72
C LEU A 261 -62.93 40.68 -7.15
N MET A 262 -63.34 41.49 -6.17
CA MET A 262 -64.22 42.62 -6.41
C MET A 262 -63.59 43.65 -7.35
N SER A 263 -64.32 44.03 -8.39
CA SER A 263 -64.04 45.21 -9.21
C SER A 263 -64.95 46.35 -8.74
N LYS A 264 -64.36 47.45 -8.26
CA LYS A 264 -65.06 48.54 -7.56
C LYS A 264 -65.91 48.00 -6.38
N PRO A 265 -65.28 47.72 -5.23
CA PRO A 265 -65.93 47.03 -4.11
C PRO A 265 -67.02 47.90 -3.46
N MET A 266 -68.16 47.28 -3.17
CA MET A 266 -69.28 47.91 -2.47
C MET A 266 -69.31 47.44 -1.01
N PHE A 267 -69.40 48.38 -0.08
CA PHE A 267 -69.56 48.15 1.34
C PHE A 267 -70.99 48.44 1.77
N SER A 268 -71.49 47.68 2.74
CA SER A 268 -72.77 47.98 3.35
C SER A 268 -72.69 48.28 4.83
N THR A 269 -73.39 49.33 5.24
CA THR A 269 -73.49 49.79 6.63
C THR A 269 -74.38 48.87 7.48
N CYS A 270 -75.31 48.13 6.88
CA CYS A 270 -76.23 47.26 7.63
C CYS A 270 -75.55 46.02 8.22
N CYS A 271 -74.52 45.49 7.55
CA CYS A 271 -73.75 44.33 7.99
C CYS A 271 -72.25 44.63 8.16
N GLN A 272 -71.86 45.89 7.98
CA GLN A 272 -70.49 46.38 8.09
C GLN A 272 -69.48 45.53 7.31
N SER A 273 -69.82 45.18 6.07
CA SER A 273 -69.05 44.23 5.24
C SER A 273 -68.92 44.71 3.81
N LEU A 274 -67.79 44.36 3.18
CA LEU A 274 -67.70 44.31 1.73
C LEU A 274 -68.66 43.24 1.20
N LEU A 275 -69.33 43.54 0.09
CA LEU A 275 -70.38 42.70 -0.48
C LEU A 275 -70.03 42.19 -1.87
N GLY A 276 -69.60 43.08 -2.76
CA GLY A 276 -69.36 42.70 -4.15
C GLY A 276 -68.96 43.82 -5.07
N CYS A 277 -68.78 43.47 -6.34
CA CYS A 277 -68.54 44.43 -7.41
C CYS A 277 -69.73 45.38 -7.54
N GLN A 278 -69.45 46.64 -7.87
CA GLN A 278 -70.46 47.66 -8.15
C GLN A 278 -71.57 47.13 -9.08
N THR A 279 -71.17 46.58 -10.24
CA THR A 279 -72.11 46.07 -11.25
C THR A 279 -72.98 44.92 -10.75
N CYS A 280 -72.43 44.04 -9.91
CA CYS A 280 -73.18 42.93 -9.32
C CYS A 280 -74.22 43.41 -8.30
N VAL A 281 -73.87 44.41 -7.49
CA VAL A 281 -74.77 45.00 -6.50
C VAL A 281 -75.87 45.81 -7.18
N GLU A 282 -75.53 46.62 -8.17
CA GLU A 282 -76.49 47.38 -8.97
C GLU A 282 -77.51 46.44 -9.64
N HIS A 283 -77.04 45.37 -10.27
CA HIS A 283 -77.94 44.38 -10.87
C HIS A 283 -78.82 43.65 -9.84
N TRP A 284 -78.32 43.42 -8.64
CA TRP A 284 -79.13 42.85 -7.55
C TRP A 284 -80.26 43.78 -7.11
N LEU A 285 -79.97 45.08 -6.98
CA LEU A 285 -80.92 46.11 -6.58
C LEU A 285 -82.07 46.30 -7.58
N LEU A 286 -81.86 45.98 -8.86
CA LEU A 286 -82.95 45.99 -9.86
C LEU A 286 -84.06 44.97 -9.54
N ASN A 287 -83.74 43.92 -8.80
CA ASN A 287 -84.65 42.80 -8.56
C ASN A 287 -85.19 42.77 -7.13
N THR A 288 -84.40 43.22 -6.15
CA THR A 288 -84.77 43.20 -4.72
C THR A 288 -84.09 44.32 -3.94
N ASN A 289 -84.71 44.78 -2.84
CA ASN A 289 -84.12 45.79 -1.94
C ASN A 289 -83.63 45.19 -0.60
N TYR A 290 -83.21 43.92 -0.61
CA TYR A 290 -82.65 43.24 0.56
C TYR A 290 -81.14 43.07 0.44
N CYS A 291 -80.42 43.24 1.54
CA CYS A 291 -78.96 43.09 1.58
C CYS A 291 -78.52 41.71 1.07
N LEU A 292 -77.48 41.70 0.22
CA LEU A 292 -76.87 40.48 -0.32
C LEU A 292 -76.35 39.51 0.75
N LYS A 293 -75.97 40.03 1.93
CA LYS A 293 -75.37 39.26 3.02
C LYS A 293 -76.35 39.00 4.16
N CYS A 294 -76.83 40.04 4.83
CA CYS A 294 -77.67 39.89 6.03
C CYS A 294 -79.18 40.01 5.78
N ARG A 295 -79.61 40.22 4.53
CA ARG A 295 -81.03 40.37 4.14
C ARG A 295 -81.78 41.53 4.81
N ALA A 296 -81.08 42.50 5.41
CA ALA A 296 -81.71 43.72 5.91
C ALA A 296 -82.42 44.50 4.79
N GLU A 297 -83.55 45.12 5.13
CA GLU A 297 -84.33 46.01 4.28
C GLU A 297 -83.64 47.36 4.03
N ASP A 298 -84.17 48.14 3.09
CA ASP A 298 -83.65 49.43 2.65
C ASP A 298 -82.18 49.36 2.22
N PHE A 299 -81.82 48.28 1.50
CA PHE A 299 -80.44 48.01 1.13
C PHE A 299 -79.83 49.08 0.24
N GLU A 300 -80.61 49.65 -0.68
CA GLU A 300 -80.19 50.71 -1.61
C GLU A 300 -79.56 51.92 -0.88
N PHE A 301 -80.10 52.32 0.28
CA PHE A 301 -79.58 53.45 1.06
C PHE A 301 -78.41 53.09 1.97
N LYS A 302 -78.13 51.79 2.13
CA LYS A 302 -77.15 51.24 3.07
C LYS A 302 -75.94 50.65 2.37
N VAL A 303 -75.76 50.91 1.07
CA VAL A 303 -74.65 50.39 0.27
C VAL A 303 -73.90 51.50 -0.46
N HIS A 304 -72.57 51.46 -0.40
CA HIS A 304 -71.70 52.53 -0.88
C HIS A 304 -70.46 51.96 -1.55
N GLU A 305 -69.97 52.63 -2.60
CA GLU A 305 -68.69 52.31 -3.21
C GLU A 305 -67.54 52.64 -2.24
N VAL A 306 -66.61 51.71 -2.09
CA VAL A 306 -65.38 51.92 -1.32
C VAL A 306 -64.24 52.29 -2.27
N LYS A 307 -63.66 53.46 -2.04
CA LYS A 307 -62.45 53.94 -2.72
C LYS A 307 -61.21 53.64 -1.87
N GLY A 308 -60.03 53.63 -2.50
CA GLY A 308 -58.75 53.43 -1.82
C GLY A 308 -58.30 51.97 -1.66
N LEU A 309 -59.11 50.99 -2.08
CA LEU A 309 -58.73 49.57 -2.08
C LEU A 309 -58.06 49.10 -3.39
N SER A 310 -57.81 50.00 -4.33
CA SER A 310 -57.27 49.66 -5.66
C SER A 310 -55.90 48.99 -5.61
N ALA A 311 -54.98 49.46 -4.77
CA ALA A 311 -53.64 48.89 -4.64
C ALA A 311 -53.68 47.47 -4.06
N VAL A 312 -54.51 47.24 -3.03
CA VAL A 312 -54.68 45.92 -2.40
C VAL A 312 -55.32 44.94 -3.38
N LEU A 313 -56.36 45.36 -4.11
CA LEU A 313 -57.00 44.52 -5.12
C LEU A 313 -56.09 44.21 -6.32
N ALA A 314 -55.18 45.12 -6.69
CA ALA A 314 -54.17 44.86 -7.72
C ALA A 314 -53.15 43.82 -7.24
N PHE A 315 -52.62 43.99 -6.02
CA PHE A 315 -51.73 43.01 -5.41
C PHE A 315 -52.36 41.62 -5.30
N LEU A 316 -53.60 41.53 -4.80
CA LEU A 316 -54.29 40.23 -4.69
C LEU A 316 -54.57 39.58 -6.05
N LYS A 317 -54.71 40.37 -7.13
CA LYS A 317 -54.83 39.82 -8.49
C LYS A 317 -53.53 39.23 -8.98
N GLU A 318 -52.40 39.91 -8.76
CA GLU A 318 -51.07 39.41 -9.13
C GLU A 318 -50.76 38.10 -8.41
N VAL A 319 -51.05 38.04 -7.11
CA VAL A 319 -50.84 36.86 -6.28
C VAL A 319 -51.81 35.71 -6.60
N HIS A 320 -53.00 35.98 -7.16
CA HIS A 320 -53.93 34.92 -7.62
C HIS A 320 -53.47 34.27 -8.95
N THR A 321 -52.60 34.93 -9.72
CA THR A 321 -52.21 34.47 -11.07
C THR A 321 -50.92 33.65 -11.14
N GLU A 322 -50.18 33.53 -10.03
CA GLU A 322 -49.12 32.53 -9.84
C GLU A 322 -49.66 31.22 -9.23
#